data_AF-A0A1I0B705-F1
#
_entry.id   AF-A0A1I0B705-F1
#
_cell.length_a   1.000
_cell.length_b   1.000
_cell.length_c   1.000
_cell.angle_alpha   90.00
_cell.angle_beta   90.00
_cell.angle_gamma   90.00
#
_symmetry.space_group_name_H-M   'P 1'
#
loop_
_entity.id
_entity.type
_entity.pdbx_description
1 polymer ?
#
loop_
_entity_poly.entity_id
_entity_poly.type
_entity_poly.pdbx_seq_one_letter_code
_entity_poly.pdbx_strand_id
1 'polypeptide(L)'
;MKKYLCIPILFILVFLSLYSSAPSVSSSELKQVTEGDVTSFVDDNGKIRLAADKGYASVVKKYEDGKLVLEQYLDEKGEPVILPAGYAQIKRVYDDRGKNTEIFYLDENDRPVVMNNGYDTIRRTYDKKGRADTDTYWADNAQTKRTQGYWQYQRVYDESNHICELRYLDQAGNLIRNTSGYAVVHRSYDGEATIDMYFDENLNPVASDLGQYGKRTETLDNVQITTYLDEKGETHNTNRGYAIVKKEGAKTQYYDADEKPVTIGRNQFGVEQVNGQSVYLNEDGEQMMRLDNVLNTKPYLVLIFGILLTFVTLAVKGKGRAVFLIIYIFFILYMTMAYRETGDSHGEFELFRSYKAFFSSAMTRQNILNNIWLFVPFGAILGRFERKGLWIWAVALSVAIELVQLGIGIGLFEFDDILSNSIGAVIGYGLARSFRRFRFGKNKSTIKEDDMRTI
;
A
#
# COMPACT_ATOMS: atom_id res chain seq x y z
N MET A 1 -12.46 -3.77 -42.38
CA MET A 1 -11.68 -2.66 -41.78
C MET A 1 -12.10 -2.34 -40.35
N LYS A 2 -13.39 -2.21 -40.00
CA LYS A 2 -13.83 -1.76 -38.65
C LYS A 2 -13.59 -2.74 -37.49
N LYS A 3 -13.79 -4.06 -37.65
CA LYS A 3 -13.77 -5.01 -36.51
C LYS A 3 -12.39 -5.28 -35.87
N TYR A 4 -11.28 -5.11 -36.59
CA TYR A 4 -9.94 -5.49 -36.10
C TYR A 4 -9.14 -4.31 -35.53
N LEU A 5 -9.55 -3.06 -35.81
CA LEU A 5 -8.92 -1.85 -35.26
C LEU A 5 -9.62 -1.35 -33.99
N CYS A 6 -10.87 -1.77 -33.73
CA CYS A 6 -11.61 -1.37 -32.54
C CYS A 6 -11.05 -1.97 -31.24
N ILE A 7 -10.53 -3.20 -31.24
CA ILE A 7 -10.08 -3.88 -30.01
C ILE A 7 -8.84 -3.20 -29.40
N PRO A 8 -7.77 -2.88 -30.15
CA PRO A 8 -6.60 -2.19 -29.60
C PRO A 8 -6.90 -0.77 -29.12
N ILE A 9 -7.75 -0.04 -29.85
CA ILE A 9 -8.11 1.35 -29.52
C ILE A 9 -9.02 1.38 -28.29
N LEU A 10 -10.01 0.49 -28.22
CA LEU A 10 -10.88 0.35 -27.05
C LEU A 10 -10.06 -0.06 -25.82
N PHE A 11 -9.08 -0.95 -25.98
CA PHE A 11 -8.16 -1.34 -24.91
C PHE A 11 -7.32 -0.15 -24.42
N ILE A 12 -6.73 0.63 -25.33
CA ILE A 12 -5.96 1.84 -24.97
C ILE A 12 -6.85 2.88 -24.30
N LEU A 13 -8.08 3.11 -24.78
CA LEU A 13 -9.02 4.07 -24.19
C LEU A 13 -9.50 3.64 -22.79
N VAL A 14 -9.81 2.36 -22.60
CA VAL A 14 -10.14 1.81 -21.26
C VAL A 14 -8.94 1.94 -20.33
N PHE A 15 -7.73 1.67 -20.80
CA PHE A 15 -6.51 1.86 -19.99
C PHE A 15 -6.23 3.33 -19.66
N LEU A 16 -6.42 4.25 -20.61
CA LEU A 16 -6.31 5.69 -20.35
C LEU A 16 -7.32 6.13 -19.30
N SER A 17 -8.56 5.62 -19.33
CA SER A 17 -9.55 5.91 -18.27
C SER A 17 -9.18 5.36 -16.89
N LEU A 18 -8.43 4.24 -16.84
CA LEU A 18 -7.94 3.65 -15.59
C LEU A 18 -6.71 4.38 -15.02
N TYR A 19 -5.91 4.99 -15.88
CA TYR A 19 -4.80 5.89 -15.49
C TYR A 19 -5.28 7.31 -15.13
N SER A 20 -6.43 7.74 -15.67
CA SER A 20 -6.97 9.09 -15.48
C SER A 20 -7.97 9.20 -14.33
N SER A 21 -8.07 8.20 -13.45
CA SER A 21 -8.85 8.37 -12.22
C SER A 21 -8.32 9.63 -11.51
N ALA A 22 -9.22 10.56 -11.18
CA ALA A 22 -8.88 11.85 -10.59
C ALA A 22 -7.86 11.68 -9.46
N PRO A 23 -6.89 12.61 -9.32
CA PRO A 23 -5.91 12.53 -8.25
C PRO A 23 -6.63 12.36 -6.91
N SER A 24 -6.17 11.40 -6.13
CA SER A 24 -6.67 11.13 -4.79
C SER A 24 -6.35 12.35 -3.91
N VAL A 25 -7.38 13.13 -3.56
CA VAL A 25 -7.21 14.34 -2.74
C VAL A 25 -7.13 13.95 -1.26
N SER A 26 -6.13 14.46 -0.55
CA SER A 26 -5.95 14.25 0.88
C SER A 26 -6.98 15.06 1.69
N SER A 27 -7.38 14.58 2.86
CA SER A 27 -8.25 15.29 3.81
C SER A 27 -7.71 16.66 4.21
N SER A 28 -6.38 16.86 4.16
CA SER A 28 -5.72 18.14 4.44
C SER A 28 -5.96 19.22 3.38
N GLU A 29 -6.32 18.82 2.16
CA GLU A 29 -6.59 19.72 1.04
C GLU A 29 -8.09 20.03 0.90
N LEU A 30 -8.94 19.38 1.70
CA LEU A 30 -10.39 19.53 1.67
C LEU A 30 -10.85 20.32 2.89
N LYS A 31 -11.94 21.08 2.72
CA LYS A 31 -12.61 21.75 3.84
C LYS A 31 -13.54 20.75 4.52
N GLN A 32 -13.60 20.77 5.85
CA GLN A 32 -14.61 20.03 6.59
C GLN A 32 -15.79 20.94 6.90
N VAL A 33 -17.00 20.49 6.55
CA VAL A 33 -18.25 21.19 6.84
C VAL A 33 -19.11 20.24 7.68
N THR A 34 -19.69 20.77 8.77
CA THR A 34 -20.59 20.00 9.64
C THR A 34 -21.98 20.61 9.60
N GLU A 35 -22.97 19.80 9.26
CA GLU A 35 -24.40 20.14 9.23
C GLU A 35 -25.18 19.11 10.05
N GLY A 36 -25.68 19.54 11.22
CA GLY A 36 -26.31 18.63 12.18
C GLY A 36 -25.36 17.51 12.61
N ASP A 37 -25.78 16.28 12.36
CA ASP A 37 -25.05 15.05 12.71
C ASP A 37 -24.04 14.61 11.64
N VAL A 38 -23.93 15.34 10.52
CA VAL A 38 -23.09 14.94 9.38
C VAL A 38 -21.90 15.87 9.24
N THR A 39 -20.70 15.30 9.18
CA THR A 39 -19.46 16.02 8.81
C THR A 39 -18.98 15.50 7.45
N SER A 40 -18.78 16.41 6.49
CA SER A 40 -18.39 16.10 5.11
C SER A 40 -17.11 16.81 4.71
N PHE A 41 -16.29 16.17 3.88
CA PHE A 41 -15.18 16.80 3.17
C PHE A 41 -15.69 17.41 1.86
N VAL A 42 -15.40 18.69 1.64
CA VAL A 42 -15.81 19.43 0.43
C VAL A 42 -14.62 20.10 -0.25
N ASP A 43 -14.69 20.19 -1.58
CA ASP A 43 -13.76 20.98 -2.38
C ASP A 43 -14.06 22.49 -2.29
N ASP A 44 -13.23 23.32 -2.92
CA ASP A 44 -13.38 24.78 -2.89
C ASP A 44 -14.70 25.29 -3.49
N ASN A 45 -15.39 24.46 -4.27
CA ASN A 45 -16.71 24.79 -4.83
C ASN A 45 -17.85 24.27 -3.94
N GLY A 46 -17.54 23.72 -2.76
CA GLY A 46 -18.52 23.15 -1.82
C GLY A 46 -19.04 21.77 -2.22
N LYS A 47 -18.43 21.09 -3.20
CA LYS A 47 -18.85 19.75 -3.60
C LYS A 47 -18.21 18.70 -2.68
N ILE A 48 -19.00 17.75 -2.19
CA ILE A 48 -18.52 16.62 -1.37
C ILE A 48 -17.51 15.79 -2.16
N ARG A 49 -16.38 15.47 -1.51
CA ARG A 49 -15.27 14.71 -2.10
C ARG A 49 -14.76 13.62 -1.17
N LEU A 50 -14.31 12.51 -1.76
CA LEU A 50 -13.61 11.46 -1.04
C LEU A 50 -12.27 11.99 -0.51
N ALA A 51 -12.08 11.95 0.81
CA ALA A 51 -10.76 12.13 1.41
C ALA A 51 -9.99 10.81 1.32
N ALA A 52 -9.04 10.73 0.39
CA ALA A 52 -8.42 9.45 0.04
C ALA A 52 -7.59 8.82 1.17
N ASP A 53 -6.97 9.63 2.00
CA ASP A 53 -6.22 9.20 3.20
C ASP A 53 -7.14 8.66 4.31
N LYS A 54 -8.41 9.07 4.31
CA LYS A 54 -9.44 8.61 5.26
C LYS A 54 -10.29 7.47 4.72
N GLY A 55 -10.48 7.41 3.40
CA GLY A 55 -11.30 6.39 2.73
C GLY A 55 -12.81 6.67 2.75
N TYR A 56 -13.25 7.87 3.14
CA TYR A 56 -14.66 8.27 3.12
C TYR A 56 -14.83 9.75 2.76
N ALA A 57 -16.03 10.15 2.37
CA ALA A 57 -16.38 11.53 2.03
C ALA A 57 -17.16 12.24 3.15
N SER A 58 -18.05 11.51 3.83
CA SER A 58 -18.82 12.02 4.96
C SER A 58 -18.88 11.02 6.11
N VAL A 59 -19.07 11.52 7.34
CA VAL A 59 -19.35 10.72 8.53
C VAL A 59 -20.63 11.22 9.19
N VAL A 60 -21.55 10.30 9.46
CA VAL A 60 -22.78 10.54 10.22
C VAL A 60 -22.57 10.10 11.66
N LYS A 61 -22.86 10.96 12.63
CA LYS A 61 -22.68 10.71 14.07
C LYS A 61 -24.02 10.77 14.78
N LYS A 62 -24.47 9.65 15.35
CA LYS A 62 -25.72 9.61 16.14
C LYS A 62 -25.41 9.68 17.64
N TYR A 63 -26.18 10.50 18.34
CA TYR A 63 -26.07 10.67 19.78
C TYR A 63 -27.34 10.23 20.49
N GLU A 64 -27.19 9.51 21.61
CA GLU A 64 -28.26 9.18 22.55
C GLU A 64 -27.83 9.71 23.92
N ASP A 65 -28.69 10.49 24.58
CA ASP A 65 -28.39 11.15 25.86
C ASP A 65 -27.05 11.91 25.88
N GLY A 66 -26.71 12.56 24.76
CA GLY A 66 -25.46 13.30 24.59
C GLY A 66 -24.21 12.43 24.41
N LYS A 67 -24.34 11.11 24.30
CA LYS A 67 -23.24 10.16 24.06
C LYS A 67 -23.25 9.69 22.62
N LEU A 68 -22.07 9.63 21.99
CA LEU A 68 -21.91 9.15 20.62
C LEU A 68 -22.12 7.63 20.57
N VAL A 69 -23.23 7.18 20.01
CA VAL A 69 -23.58 5.74 19.94
C VAL A 69 -23.26 5.10 18.59
N LEU A 70 -23.22 5.89 17.51
CA LEU A 70 -22.94 5.39 16.17
C LEU A 70 -22.13 6.42 15.36
N GLU A 71 -21.12 5.92 14.64
CA GLU A 71 -20.50 6.61 13.51
C GLU A 71 -20.69 5.76 12.26
N GLN A 72 -21.18 6.35 11.17
CA GLN A 72 -21.35 5.68 9.88
C GLN A 72 -20.63 6.46 8.79
N TYR A 73 -19.79 5.78 8.01
CA TYR A 73 -18.95 6.41 6.98
C TYR A 73 -19.59 6.26 5.60
N LEU A 74 -19.62 7.33 4.83
CA LEU A 74 -20.30 7.44 3.54
C LEU A 74 -19.34 7.83 2.41
N ASP A 75 -19.64 7.38 1.20
CA ASP A 75 -18.97 7.78 -0.04
C ASP A 75 -19.47 9.15 -0.57
N GLU A 76 -18.96 9.59 -1.73
CA GLU A 76 -19.35 10.86 -2.36
C GLU A 76 -20.84 10.93 -2.77
N LYS A 77 -21.54 9.79 -2.82
CA LYS A 77 -22.97 9.69 -3.13
C LYS A 77 -23.84 9.64 -1.88
N GLY A 78 -23.23 9.59 -0.69
CA GLY A 78 -23.94 9.43 0.58
C GLY A 78 -24.32 7.98 0.88
N GLU A 79 -23.72 7.00 0.20
CA GLU A 79 -23.94 5.57 0.47
C GLU A 79 -22.88 5.04 1.46
N PRO A 80 -23.21 4.10 2.37
CA PRO A 80 -22.23 3.53 3.30
C PRO A 80 -21.03 2.92 2.57
N VAL A 81 -19.82 3.17 3.10
CA VAL A 81 -18.57 2.70 2.49
C VAL A 81 -17.70 1.96 3.50
N ILE A 82 -17.15 0.82 3.09
CA ILE A 82 -16.16 0.08 3.88
C ILE A 82 -14.82 0.84 3.81
N LEU A 83 -14.33 1.26 4.97
CA LEU A 83 -13.03 1.89 5.12
C LEU A 83 -11.88 0.91 4.84
N PRO A 84 -10.66 1.39 4.50
CA PRO A 84 -9.49 0.53 4.33
C PRO A 84 -9.18 -0.38 5.53
N ALA A 85 -9.62 -0.01 6.74
CA ALA A 85 -9.47 -0.81 7.95
C ALA A 85 -10.44 -2.01 8.03
N GLY A 86 -11.46 -2.08 7.17
CA GLY A 86 -12.35 -3.24 7.02
C GLY A 86 -13.75 -3.10 7.62
N TYR A 87 -14.20 -1.88 7.96
CA TYR A 87 -15.53 -1.63 8.53
C TYR A 87 -16.16 -0.37 7.92
N ALA A 88 -17.49 -0.27 7.96
CA ALA A 88 -18.25 0.89 7.48
C ALA A 88 -18.90 1.70 8.63
N GLN A 89 -18.99 1.13 9.85
CA GLN A 89 -19.59 1.80 11.00
C GLN A 89 -18.92 1.42 12.32
N ILE A 90 -19.04 2.30 13.31
CA ILE A 90 -18.61 2.07 14.69
C ILE A 90 -19.81 2.28 15.61
N LYS A 91 -20.20 1.25 16.36
CA LYS A 91 -21.23 1.35 17.39
C LYS A 91 -20.61 1.28 18.78
N ARG A 92 -21.12 2.08 19.71
CA ARG A 92 -20.65 2.14 21.11
C ARG A 92 -21.77 1.81 22.07
N VAL A 93 -21.44 1.03 23.10
CA VAL A 93 -22.34 0.69 24.21
C VAL A 93 -21.79 1.29 25.49
N TYR A 94 -22.69 1.89 26.26
CA TYR A 94 -22.35 2.54 27.52
C TYR A 94 -23.04 1.84 28.67
N ASP A 95 -22.36 1.76 29.81
CA ASP A 95 -22.99 1.32 31.06
C ASP A 95 -23.85 2.43 31.70
N ASP A 96 -24.54 2.09 32.79
CA ASP A 96 -25.38 3.02 33.57
C ASP A 96 -24.59 4.20 34.16
N ARG A 97 -23.25 4.08 34.25
CA ARG A 97 -22.33 5.13 34.72
C ARG A 97 -21.81 5.99 33.57
N GLY A 98 -22.26 5.74 32.34
CA GLY A 98 -21.86 6.44 31.13
C GLY A 98 -20.47 6.13 30.64
N LYS A 99 -19.90 4.98 31.01
CA LYS A 99 -18.60 4.49 30.54
C LYS A 99 -18.81 3.62 29.30
N ASN A 100 -17.98 3.81 28.27
CA ASN A 100 -18.04 3.04 27.04
C ASN A 100 -17.42 1.65 27.27
N THR A 101 -18.27 0.64 27.42
CA THR A 101 -17.86 -0.73 27.74
C THR A 101 -17.63 -1.59 26.51
N GLU A 102 -18.31 -1.30 25.39
CA GLU A 102 -18.15 -2.07 24.14
C GLU A 102 -18.11 -1.18 22.91
N ILE A 103 -17.22 -1.52 21.98
CA ILE A 103 -17.08 -0.88 20.67
C ILE A 103 -17.19 -1.97 19.61
N PHE A 104 -18.18 -1.88 18.75
CA PHE A 104 -18.42 -2.81 17.64
C PHE A 104 -18.04 -2.15 16.32
N TYR A 105 -17.36 -2.91 15.47
CA TYR A 105 -17.04 -2.53 14.09
C TYR A 105 -17.96 -3.29 13.15
N LEU A 106 -18.74 -2.56 12.37
CA LEU A 106 -19.84 -3.12 11.58
C LEU A 106 -19.61 -2.90 10.09
N ASP A 107 -20.16 -3.80 9.28
CA ASP A 107 -20.30 -3.63 7.83
C ASP A 107 -21.39 -2.60 7.47
N GLU A 108 -21.62 -2.40 6.18
CA GLU A 108 -22.64 -1.51 5.64
C GLU A 108 -24.09 -1.93 5.97
N ASN A 109 -24.29 -3.14 6.49
CA ASN A 109 -25.59 -3.75 6.83
C ASN A 109 -25.79 -3.91 8.35
N ASP A 110 -25.06 -3.15 9.17
CA ASP A 110 -25.12 -3.18 10.65
C ASP A 110 -24.68 -4.52 11.29
N ARG A 111 -23.89 -5.33 10.59
CA ARG A 111 -23.40 -6.62 11.10
C ARG A 111 -21.95 -6.51 11.56
N PRO A 112 -21.55 -7.10 12.70
CA PRO A 112 -20.15 -7.16 13.10
C PRO A 112 -19.26 -7.76 12.00
N VAL A 113 -18.13 -7.11 11.74
CA VAL A 113 -17.16 -7.53 10.72
C VAL A 113 -15.76 -7.56 11.32
N VAL A 114 -15.07 -8.69 11.14
CA VAL A 114 -13.69 -8.85 11.58
C VAL A 114 -12.79 -7.98 10.71
N MET A 115 -12.23 -6.93 11.30
CA MET A 115 -11.35 -6.00 10.63
C MET A 115 -9.98 -6.62 10.32
N ASN A 116 -9.15 -5.90 9.55
CA ASN A 116 -7.78 -6.31 9.21
C ASN A 116 -6.87 -6.57 10.44
N ASN A 117 -7.22 -6.02 11.60
CA ASN A 117 -6.50 -6.24 12.87
C ASN A 117 -6.96 -7.48 13.66
N GLY A 118 -7.90 -8.26 13.11
CA GLY A 118 -8.28 -9.59 13.61
C GLY A 118 -9.42 -9.61 14.63
N TYR A 119 -10.19 -8.53 14.79
CA TYR A 119 -11.32 -8.46 15.72
C TYR A 119 -12.45 -7.59 15.17
N ASP A 120 -13.68 -7.84 15.63
CA ASP A 120 -14.89 -7.05 15.33
C ASP A 120 -15.37 -6.24 16.54
N THR A 121 -14.93 -6.59 17.76
CA THR A 121 -15.40 -5.97 19.00
C THR A 121 -14.24 -5.71 19.97
N ILE A 122 -14.28 -4.55 20.64
CA ILE A 122 -13.45 -4.23 21.80
C ILE A 122 -14.36 -4.19 23.02
N ARG A 123 -13.98 -4.89 24.09
CA ARG A 123 -14.59 -4.73 25.42
C ARG A 123 -13.61 -4.06 26.36
N ARG A 124 -14.07 -3.04 27.05
CA ARG A 124 -13.26 -2.14 27.87
C ARG A 124 -13.69 -2.17 29.32
N THR A 125 -12.70 -2.30 30.20
CA THR A 125 -12.88 -2.13 31.65
C THR A 125 -12.36 -0.77 32.10
N TYR A 126 -12.72 -0.41 33.34
CA TYR A 126 -12.34 0.85 33.96
C TYR A 126 -11.85 0.61 35.38
N ASP A 127 -10.82 1.35 35.77
CA ASP A 127 -10.30 1.33 37.13
C ASP A 127 -11.25 2.03 38.12
N LYS A 128 -10.88 1.99 39.40
CA LYS A 128 -11.67 2.61 40.49
C LYS A 128 -11.84 4.14 40.35
N LYS A 129 -10.96 4.81 39.60
CA LYS A 129 -11.04 6.25 39.29
C LYS A 129 -11.86 6.52 38.02
N GLY A 130 -12.41 5.46 37.40
CA GLY A 130 -13.25 5.56 36.20
C GLY A 130 -12.46 5.79 34.92
N ARG A 131 -11.19 5.40 34.89
CA ARG A 131 -10.27 5.52 33.74
C ARG A 131 -10.18 4.19 33.01
N ALA A 132 -10.13 4.22 31.69
CA ALA A 132 -10.06 3.01 30.88
C ALA A 132 -8.75 2.26 31.16
N ASP A 133 -8.81 1.06 31.73
CA ASP A 133 -7.61 0.32 32.13
C ASP A 133 -7.29 -0.82 31.18
N THR A 134 -8.26 -1.65 30.77
CA THR A 134 -8.00 -2.82 29.93
C THR A 134 -8.95 -2.88 28.73
N ASP A 135 -8.39 -3.06 27.54
CA ASP A 135 -9.12 -3.44 26.34
C ASP A 135 -8.90 -4.93 26.06
N THR A 136 -9.97 -5.67 25.79
CA THR A 136 -9.96 -7.05 25.28
C THR A 136 -10.57 -7.09 23.89
N TYR A 137 -10.06 -7.98 23.04
CA TYR A 137 -10.43 -8.04 21.62
C TYR A 137 -11.20 -9.31 21.32
N TRP A 138 -12.25 -9.19 20.51
CA TRP A 138 -13.21 -10.26 20.26
C TRP A 138 -13.52 -10.39 18.77
N ALA A 139 -13.63 -11.63 18.31
CA ALA A 139 -14.12 -12.00 16.99
C ALA A 139 -15.18 -13.09 17.15
N ASP A 140 -16.34 -12.96 16.50
CA ASP A 140 -17.41 -13.98 16.53
C ASP A 140 -17.81 -14.40 17.96
N ASN A 141 -17.90 -13.43 18.88
CA ASN A 141 -18.19 -13.64 20.31
C ASN A 141 -17.15 -14.46 21.11
N ALA A 142 -15.97 -14.70 20.57
CA ALA A 142 -14.84 -15.28 21.29
C ALA A 142 -13.69 -14.27 21.42
N GLN A 143 -13.01 -14.27 22.57
CA GLN A 143 -11.81 -13.46 22.73
C GLN A 143 -10.73 -13.95 21.76
N THR A 144 -10.07 -13.03 21.06
CA THR A 144 -9.16 -13.34 19.96
C THR A 144 -7.81 -12.65 20.09
N LYS A 145 -6.81 -13.23 19.45
CA LYS A 145 -5.47 -12.68 19.35
C LYS A 145 -5.47 -11.60 18.27
N ARG A 146 -4.94 -10.41 18.59
CA ARG A 146 -4.65 -9.40 17.57
C ARG A 146 -3.51 -9.83 16.66
N THR A 147 -3.48 -9.26 15.46
CA THR A 147 -2.35 -9.41 14.54
C THR A 147 -1.01 -9.00 15.17
N GLN A 148 -1.03 -8.06 16.13
CA GLN A 148 0.15 -7.61 16.87
C GLN A 148 0.59 -8.54 18.02
N GLY A 149 -0.04 -9.70 18.23
CA GLY A 149 0.53 -10.73 19.11
C GLY A 149 -0.14 -10.95 20.47
N TYR A 150 -1.14 -10.15 20.85
CA TYR A 150 -1.73 -10.15 22.20
C TYR A 150 -3.26 -10.15 22.19
N TRP A 151 -3.88 -10.52 23.32
CA TRP A 151 -5.34 -10.63 23.51
C TRP A 151 -5.92 -9.49 24.35
N GLN A 152 -5.09 -8.85 25.17
CA GLN A 152 -5.50 -7.73 26.00
C GLN A 152 -4.43 -6.64 26.01
N TYR A 153 -4.88 -5.41 26.13
CA TYR A 153 -4.03 -4.23 26.20
C TYR A 153 -4.40 -3.44 27.46
N GLN A 154 -3.48 -3.42 28.43
CA GLN A 154 -3.68 -2.77 29.71
C GLN A 154 -2.86 -1.48 29.82
N ARG A 155 -3.49 -0.43 30.35
CA ARG A 155 -2.94 0.88 30.64
C ARG A 155 -2.84 1.03 32.14
N VAL A 156 -1.65 1.36 32.63
CA VAL A 156 -1.41 1.68 34.03
C VAL A 156 -1.11 3.17 34.12
N TYR A 157 -1.68 3.80 35.15
CA TYR A 157 -1.62 5.24 35.34
C TYR A 157 -0.84 5.60 36.60
N ASP A 158 -0.07 6.68 36.52
CA ASP A 158 0.56 7.30 37.68
C ASP A 158 -0.46 8.08 38.55
N GLU A 159 0.04 8.69 39.62
CA GLU A 159 -0.75 9.53 40.52
C GLU A 159 -1.27 10.80 39.85
N SER A 160 -0.52 11.33 38.89
CA SER A 160 -0.83 12.52 38.08
C SER A 160 -1.77 12.26 36.92
N ASN A 161 -2.29 11.03 36.80
CA ASN A 161 -3.22 10.60 35.78
C ASN A 161 -2.64 10.44 34.37
N HIS A 162 -1.32 10.35 34.23
CA HIS A 162 -0.67 9.99 32.98
C HIS A 162 -0.49 8.48 32.88
N ILE A 163 -0.44 7.96 31.65
CA ILE A 163 -0.14 6.56 31.41
C ILE A 163 1.36 6.37 31.63
N CYS A 164 1.74 5.62 32.66
CA CYS A 164 3.14 5.32 32.97
C CYS A 164 3.58 3.95 32.49
N GLU A 165 2.64 3.05 32.16
CA GLU A 165 2.97 1.73 31.67
C GLU A 165 1.87 1.14 30.78
N LEU A 166 2.29 0.42 29.74
CA LEU A 166 1.42 -0.31 28.82
C LEU A 166 1.82 -1.78 28.83
N ARG A 167 0.84 -2.67 28.97
CA ARG A 167 1.07 -4.12 29.02
C ARG A 167 0.33 -4.84 27.90
N TYR A 168 1.02 -5.77 27.26
CA TYR A 168 0.46 -6.68 26.28
C TYR A 168 0.26 -8.04 26.95
N LEU A 169 -0.99 -8.51 26.98
CA LEU A 169 -1.37 -9.68 27.75
C LEU A 169 -1.92 -10.80 26.86
N ASP A 170 -1.66 -12.04 27.27
CA ASP A 170 -2.29 -13.23 26.71
C ASP A 170 -3.77 -13.33 27.11
N GLN A 171 -4.43 -14.40 26.68
CA GLN A 171 -5.85 -14.62 26.97
C GLN A 171 -6.13 -14.76 28.48
N ALA A 172 -5.18 -15.26 29.27
CA ALA A 172 -5.31 -15.45 30.71
C ALA A 172 -4.93 -14.21 31.53
N GLY A 173 -4.35 -13.18 30.90
CA GLY A 173 -3.92 -11.94 31.55
C GLY A 173 -2.43 -11.93 31.95
N ASN A 174 -1.61 -12.87 31.47
CA ASN A 174 -0.17 -12.86 31.68
C ASN A 174 0.54 -12.02 30.61
N LEU A 175 1.69 -11.45 30.94
CA LEU A 175 2.53 -10.73 29.97
C LEU A 175 2.93 -11.66 28.80
N ILE A 176 2.83 -11.14 27.58
CA ILE A 176 3.26 -11.83 26.37
C ILE A 176 3.96 -10.87 25.42
N ARG A 177 5.04 -11.32 24.79
CA ARG A 177 5.72 -10.56 23.75
C ARG A 177 4.81 -10.31 22.55
N ASN A 178 4.69 -9.05 22.17
CA ASN A 178 4.04 -8.65 20.93
C ASN A 178 4.95 -8.93 19.71
N THR A 179 4.42 -8.71 18.50
CA THR A 179 5.18 -8.91 17.25
C THR A 179 6.35 -7.94 17.07
N SER A 180 6.46 -6.90 17.90
CA SER A 180 7.57 -5.94 17.90
C SER A 180 8.65 -6.29 18.91
N GLY A 181 8.55 -7.43 19.59
CA GLY A 181 9.63 -7.94 20.45
C GLY A 181 9.60 -7.45 21.91
N TYR A 182 8.48 -6.95 22.44
CA TYR A 182 8.37 -6.60 23.87
C TYR A 182 6.96 -6.88 24.43
N ALA A 183 6.85 -7.02 25.75
CA ALA A 183 5.61 -7.31 26.47
C ALA A 183 5.11 -6.12 27.30
N VAL A 184 6.01 -5.20 27.66
CA VAL A 184 5.69 -4.00 28.44
C VAL A 184 6.38 -2.78 27.85
N VAL A 185 5.71 -1.64 27.93
CA VAL A 185 6.30 -0.31 27.70
C VAL A 185 6.22 0.49 28.99
N HIS A 186 7.35 0.91 29.54
CA HIS A 186 7.36 1.96 30.57
C HIS A 186 7.42 3.31 29.88
N ARG A 187 6.51 4.19 30.28
CA ARG A 187 6.36 5.53 29.70
C ARG A 187 6.70 6.59 30.73
N SER A 188 7.57 7.51 30.34
CA SER A 188 7.85 8.74 31.07
C SER A 188 7.68 9.96 30.17
N TYR A 189 7.71 11.14 30.79
CA TYR A 189 7.42 12.41 30.13
C TYR A 189 8.51 13.42 30.47
N ASP A 190 8.96 14.16 29.45
CA ASP A 190 9.95 15.23 29.56
C ASP A 190 9.42 16.46 28.79
N GLY A 191 8.76 17.37 29.50
CA GLY A 191 7.94 18.41 28.88
C GLY A 191 6.83 17.82 28.03
N GLU A 192 6.79 18.19 26.74
CA GLU A 192 5.85 17.64 25.76
C GLU A 192 6.35 16.32 25.14
N ALA A 193 7.58 15.90 25.42
CA ALA A 193 8.13 14.67 24.90
C ALA A 193 7.64 13.46 25.69
N THR A 194 7.32 12.38 24.97
CA THR A 194 7.02 11.07 25.55
C THR A 194 8.20 10.13 25.34
N ILE A 195 8.62 9.43 26.39
CA ILE A 195 9.71 8.45 26.34
C ILE A 195 9.13 7.08 26.66
N ASP A 196 9.26 6.14 25.73
CA ASP A 196 8.81 4.76 25.84
C ASP A 196 10.03 3.82 25.90
N MET A 197 10.16 3.02 26.96
CA MET A 197 11.20 1.99 27.12
C MET A 197 10.57 0.60 27.15
N TYR A 198 11.21 -0.38 26.52
CA TYR A 198 10.64 -1.69 26.23
C TYR A 198 11.20 -2.79 27.12
N PHE A 199 10.32 -3.69 27.58
CA PHE A 199 10.66 -4.77 28.47
C PHE A 199 10.03 -6.10 28.04
N ASP A 200 10.70 -7.20 28.34
CA ASP A 200 10.21 -8.57 28.12
C ASP A 200 9.15 -8.98 29.16
N GLU A 201 8.66 -10.21 29.06
CA GLU A 201 7.67 -10.80 29.97
C GLU A 201 8.16 -10.93 31.42
N ASN A 202 9.48 -10.92 31.62
CA ASN A 202 10.14 -10.99 32.92
C ASN A 202 10.53 -9.59 33.45
N LEU A 203 10.11 -8.53 32.75
CA LEU A 203 10.44 -7.13 33.05
C LEU A 203 11.93 -6.79 32.92
N ASN A 204 12.68 -7.52 32.09
CA ASN A 204 14.04 -7.12 31.70
C ASN A 204 13.98 -6.18 30.49
N PRO A 205 14.85 -5.15 30.42
CA PRO A 205 14.98 -4.31 29.23
C PRO A 205 15.25 -5.15 27.98
N VAL A 206 14.59 -4.83 26.86
CA VAL A 206 14.76 -5.61 25.64
C VAL A 206 14.68 -4.75 24.37
N ALA A 207 15.53 -5.08 23.40
CA ALA A 207 15.48 -4.46 22.08
C ALA A 207 14.24 -4.95 21.29
N SER A 208 13.63 -4.02 20.56
CA SER A 208 12.64 -4.29 19.51
C SER A 208 13.35 -4.74 18.21
N ASP A 209 12.59 -5.04 17.15
CA ASP A 209 13.10 -5.58 15.89
C ASP A 209 14.10 -4.65 15.17
N LEU A 210 13.97 -3.34 15.37
CA LEU A 210 14.91 -2.34 14.85
C LEU A 210 16.17 -2.17 15.74
N GLY A 211 16.31 -2.94 16.83
CA GLY A 211 17.49 -2.97 17.70
C GLY A 211 17.48 -1.97 18.86
N GLN A 212 16.47 -1.10 18.93
CA GLN A 212 16.29 -0.08 19.96
C GLN A 212 15.55 -0.62 21.19
N TYR A 213 15.91 -0.14 22.36
CA TYR A 213 15.27 -0.46 23.65
C TYR A 213 14.17 0.53 24.02
N GLY A 214 14.07 1.63 23.28
CA GLY A 214 13.03 2.61 23.49
C GLY A 214 12.96 3.66 22.39
N LYS A 215 12.09 4.63 22.58
CA LYS A 215 11.97 5.81 21.74
C LYS A 215 11.53 7.02 22.53
N ARG A 216 12.00 8.20 22.14
CA ARG A 216 11.50 9.51 22.53
C ARG A 216 10.73 10.11 21.37
N THR A 217 9.52 10.59 21.59
CA THR A 217 8.69 11.25 20.57
C THR A 217 8.29 12.63 21.05
N GLU A 218 8.48 13.62 20.21
CA GLU A 218 8.10 15.01 20.46
C GLU A 218 7.64 15.67 19.15
N THR A 219 6.95 16.81 19.27
CA THR A 219 6.58 17.64 18.13
C THR A 219 7.16 19.03 18.33
N LEU A 220 8.00 19.48 17.40
CA LEU A 220 8.61 20.81 17.40
C LEU A 220 8.27 21.49 16.07
N ASP A 221 7.66 22.68 16.11
CA ASP A 221 7.33 23.46 14.91
C ASP A 221 6.60 22.67 13.81
N ASN A 222 5.59 21.86 14.20
CA ASN A 222 4.85 20.92 13.34
C ASN A 222 5.67 19.75 12.75
N VAL A 223 6.92 19.57 13.18
CA VAL A 223 7.75 18.41 12.84
C VAL A 223 7.65 17.39 13.97
N GLN A 224 7.15 16.21 13.65
CA GLN A 224 7.18 15.08 14.57
C GLN A 224 8.57 14.45 14.55
N ILE A 225 9.24 14.44 15.70
CA ILE A 225 10.59 13.88 15.88
C ILE A 225 10.46 12.59 16.68
N THR A 226 11.04 11.50 16.17
CA THR A 226 11.19 10.23 16.90
C THR A 226 12.67 9.90 17.00
N THR A 227 13.18 9.82 18.22
CA THR A 227 14.56 9.45 18.54
C THR A 227 14.58 8.05 19.15
N TYR A 228 15.38 7.16 18.61
CA TYR A 228 15.53 5.78 19.10
C TYR A 228 16.63 5.69 20.15
N LEU A 229 16.34 4.90 21.18
CA LEU A 229 17.13 4.86 22.41
C LEU A 229 17.73 3.48 22.64
N ASP A 230 18.92 3.45 23.23
CA ASP A 230 19.55 2.24 23.77
C ASP A 230 18.97 1.85 25.14
N GLU A 231 19.51 0.80 25.75
CA GLU A 231 19.09 0.29 27.05
C GLU A 231 19.16 1.34 28.18
N LYS A 232 20.05 2.32 28.08
CA LYS A 232 20.25 3.38 29.07
C LYS A 232 19.36 4.60 28.82
N GLY A 233 18.62 4.62 27.70
CA GLY A 233 17.83 5.77 27.28
C GLY A 233 18.64 6.82 26.52
N GLU A 234 19.84 6.49 26.04
CA GLU A 234 20.69 7.37 25.23
C GLU A 234 20.39 7.18 23.74
N THR A 235 20.53 8.23 22.94
CA THR A 235 20.30 8.16 21.48
C THR A 235 21.25 7.14 20.85
N HIS A 236 20.70 6.18 20.10
CA HIS A 236 21.50 5.14 19.46
C HIS A 236 20.93 4.75 18.10
N ASN A 237 21.84 4.43 17.16
CA ASN A 237 21.45 3.97 15.84
C ASN A 237 20.73 2.63 15.90
N THR A 238 19.63 2.52 15.17
CA THR A 238 18.95 1.25 14.91
C THR A 238 19.83 0.33 14.06
N ASN A 239 19.40 -0.93 13.92
CA ASN A 239 19.99 -1.89 12.98
C ASN A 239 19.98 -1.41 11.51
N ARG A 240 19.19 -0.37 11.20
CA ARG A 240 19.12 0.28 9.89
C ARG A 240 20.03 1.52 9.76
N GLY A 241 20.79 1.86 10.79
CA GLY A 241 21.80 2.92 10.76
C GLY A 241 21.33 4.33 11.13
N TYR A 242 20.02 4.55 11.28
CA TYR A 242 19.47 5.82 11.77
C TYR A 242 19.08 5.74 13.25
N ALA A 243 19.18 6.87 13.96
CA ALA A 243 18.68 7.04 15.32
C ALA A 243 17.50 8.02 15.39
N ILE A 244 17.37 8.94 14.45
CA ILE A 244 16.35 10.01 14.50
C ILE A 244 15.54 10.01 13.21
N VAL A 245 14.22 10.12 13.35
CA VAL A 245 13.26 10.23 12.26
C VAL A 245 12.49 11.53 12.43
N LYS A 246 12.58 12.41 11.43
CA LYS A 246 11.83 13.68 11.39
C LYS A 246 10.73 13.56 10.35
N LYS A 247 9.49 13.82 10.74
CA LYS A 247 8.31 13.79 9.87
C LYS A 247 7.64 15.15 9.82
N GLU A 248 7.61 15.74 8.64
CA GLU A 248 7.00 17.04 8.35
C GLU A 248 5.97 16.89 7.25
N GLY A 249 4.68 16.94 7.62
CA GLY A 249 3.58 16.68 6.68
C GLY A 249 3.70 15.29 6.01
N ALA A 250 3.90 15.30 4.68
CA ALA A 250 4.07 14.09 3.88
C ALA A 250 5.52 13.60 3.77
N LYS A 251 6.49 14.38 4.27
CA LYS A 251 7.94 14.07 4.20
C LYS A 251 8.42 13.38 5.47
N THR A 252 9.33 12.44 5.30
CA THR A 252 10.03 11.74 6.38
C THR A 252 11.52 11.66 6.04
N GLN A 253 12.40 12.07 6.96
CA GLN A 253 13.86 12.04 6.82
C GLN A 253 14.52 11.29 7.97
N TYR A 254 15.68 10.70 7.71
CA TYR A 254 16.41 9.82 8.61
C TYR A 254 17.80 10.39 8.93
N TYR A 255 18.16 10.37 10.21
CA TYR A 255 19.44 10.87 10.71
C TYR A 255 20.07 9.87 11.67
N ASP A 256 21.40 9.84 11.74
CA ASP A 256 22.12 9.08 12.77
C ASP A 256 22.03 9.75 14.15
N ALA A 257 22.69 9.15 15.13
CA ALA A 257 22.79 9.66 16.49
C ALA A 257 23.55 11.00 16.60
N ASP A 258 24.37 11.36 15.60
CA ASP A 258 25.08 12.65 15.51
C ASP A 258 24.27 13.71 14.74
N GLU A 259 22.98 13.44 14.45
CA GLU A 259 22.09 14.28 13.63
C GLU A 259 22.55 14.47 12.17
N LYS A 260 23.39 13.60 11.64
CA LYS A 260 23.76 13.63 10.22
C LYS A 260 22.74 12.86 9.41
N PRO A 261 22.29 13.38 8.25
CA PRO A 261 21.42 12.64 7.37
C PRO A 261 22.04 11.30 6.98
N VAL A 262 21.28 10.21 7.08
CA VAL A 262 21.75 8.88 6.71
C VAL A 262 20.86 8.25 5.67
N THR A 263 21.49 7.44 4.81
CA THR A 263 20.75 6.68 3.83
C THR A 263 20.18 5.40 4.44
N ILE A 264 18.90 5.14 4.18
CA ILE A 264 18.24 3.87 4.53
C ILE A 264 18.35 2.82 3.42
N GLY A 265 19.32 2.99 2.51
CA GLY A 265 19.52 2.18 1.32
C GLY A 265 19.29 2.97 0.03
N ARG A 266 19.89 2.51 -1.08
CA ARG A 266 19.71 3.11 -2.43
C ARG A 266 20.03 4.61 -2.52
N ASN A 267 20.87 5.14 -1.63
CA ASN A 267 21.16 6.57 -1.52
C ASN A 267 19.91 7.44 -1.29
N GLN A 268 18.84 6.89 -0.69
CA GLN A 268 17.68 7.67 -0.25
C GLN A 268 17.88 8.07 1.21
N PHE A 269 17.61 9.34 1.52
CA PHE A 269 17.73 9.92 2.88
C PHE A 269 16.36 10.21 3.49
N GLY A 270 15.30 10.00 2.72
CA GLY A 270 13.94 10.24 3.13
C GLY A 270 12.93 9.76 2.10
N VAL A 271 11.66 9.87 2.46
CA VAL A 271 10.51 9.54 1.62
C VAL A 271 9.47 10.64 1.75
N GLU A 272 8.87 11.03 0.63
CA GLU A 272 7.69 11.90 0.56
C GLU A 272 6.51 11.12 -0.03
N GLN A 273 5.34 11.20 0.60
CA GLN A 273 4.12 10.62 0.04
C GLN A 273 3.46 11.60 -0.93
N VAL A 274 3.47 11.27 -2.23
CA VAL A 274 2.85 12.08 -3.30
C VAL A 274 1.81 11.23 -4.01
N ASN A 275 0.53 11.64 -3.99
CA ASN A 275 -0.57 10.88 -4.59
C ASN A 275 -0.64 9.41 -4.11
N GLY A 276 -0.35 9.16 -2.84
CA GLY A 276 -0.31 7.82 -2.25
C GLY A 276 0.90 6.96 -2.68
N GLN A 277 1.91 7.57 -3.33
CA GLN A 277 3.13 6.89 -3.70
C GLN A 277 4.34 7.47 -2.98
N SER A 278 5.28 6.60 -2.64
CA SER A 278 6.53 6.98 -2.00
C SER A 278 7.52 7.50 -3.04
N VAL A 279 7.97 8.73 -2.85
CA VAL A 279 9.00 9.42 -3.63
C VAL A 279 10.25 9.56 -2.78
N TYR A 280 11.39 9.12 -3.30
CA TYR A 280 12.65 9.15 -2.57
C TYR A 280 13.27 10.54 -2.55
N LEU A 281 13.79 10.93 -1.38
CA LEU A 281 14.40 12.23 -1.12
C LEU A 281 15.93 12.12 -1.04
N ASN A 282 16.60 13.18 -1.50
CA ASN A 282 18.04 13.37 -1.31
C ASN A 282 18.35 13.86 0.12
N GLU A 283 19.63 14.09 0.40
CA GLU A 283 20.14 14.60 1.68
C GLU A 283 19.47 15.92 2.11
N ASP A 284 19.18 16.80 1.15
CA ASP A 284 18.54 18.10 1.38
C ASP A 284 17.01 18.02 1.55
N GLY A 285 16.40 16.84 1.45
CA GLY A 285 14.94 16.67 1.54
C GLY A 285 14.17 17.04 0.27
N GLU A 286 14.86 17.12 -0.86
CA GLU A 286 14.31 17.35 -2.19
C GLU A 286 14.08 16.02 -2.94
N GLN A 287 13.10 16.01 -3.84
CA GLN A 287 12.79 14.82 -4.64
C GLN A 287 13.96 14.46 -5.56
N MET A 288 14.45 13.23 -5.45
CA MET A 288 15.55 12.77 -6.30
C MET A 288 15.09 12.64 -7.76
N MET A 289 15.93 13.07 -8.70
CA MET A 289 15.73 12.85 -10.14
C MET A 289 16.07 11.40 -10.52
N ARG A 290 15.18 10.48 -10.14
CA ARG A 290 15.32 9.04 -10.41
C ARG A 290 14.16 8.50 -11.23
N LEU A 291 14.41 7.43 -11.99
CA LEU A 291 13.41 6.83 -12.86
C LEU A 291 12.22 6.28 -12.07
N ASP A 292 12.43 5.66 -10.91
CA ASP A 292 11.38 5.19 -10.02
C ASP A 292 10.49 6.33 -9.54
N ASN A 293 11.07 7.42 -9.03
CA ASN A 293 10.33 8.62 -8.64
C ASN A 293 9.49 9.19 -9.80
N VAL A 294 10.07 9.27 -11.00
CA VAL A 294 9.37 9.77 -12.19
C VAL A 294 8.24 8.84 -12.62
N LEU A 295 8.47 7.53 -12.69
CA LEU A 295 7.45 6.56 -13.08
C LEU A 295 6.33 6.46 -12.05
N ASN A 296 6.65 6.61 -10.77
CA ASN A 296 5.70 6.63 -9.67
C ASN A 296 4.80 7.87 -9.71
N THR A 297 5.41 9.06 -9.81
CA THR A 297 4.67 10.33 -9.85
C THR A 297 3.95 10.56 -11.17
N LYS A 298 4.46 10.02 -12.28
CA LYS A 298 3.93 10.21 -13.64
C LYS A 298 3.66 8.85 -14.30
N PRO A 299 2.68 8.09 -13.78
CA PRO A 299 2.42 6.73 -14.21
C PRO A 299 2.12 6.62 -15.71
N TYR A 300 1.44 7.63 -16.30
CA TYR A 300 1.13 7.69 -17.72
C TYR A 300 2.37 7.57 -18.65
N LEU A 301 3.57 7.86 -18.16
CA LEU A 301 4.81 7.66 -18.93
C LEU A 301 5.05 6.17 -19.23
N VAL A 302 4.72 5.26 -18.30
CA VAL A 302 4.83 3.81 -18.51
C VAL A 302 3.98 3.37 -19.70
N LEU A 303 2.75 3.88 -19.78
CA LEU A 303 1.84 3.64 -20.90
C LEU A 303 2.43 4.14 -22.23
N ILE A 304 2.93 5.39 -22.26
CA ILE A 304 3.51 5.99 -23.47
C ILE A 304 4.73 5.18 -23.95
N PHE A 305 5.65 4.85 -23.03
CA PHE A 305 6.82 4.04 -23.36
C PHE A 305 6.45 2.63 -23.80
N GLY A 306 5.48 1.98 -23.14
CA GLY A 306 4.98 0.66 -23.53
C GLY A 306 4.39 0.64 -24.93
N ILE A 307 3.59 1.64 -25.30
CA ILE A 307 3.04 1.81 -26.65
C ILE A 307 4.17 2.03 -27.66
N LEU A 308 5.07 3.00 -27.39
CA LEU A 308 6.18 3.33 -28.29
C LEU A 308 7.05 2.10 -28.54
N LEU A 309 7.42 1.38 -27.49
CA LEU A 309 8.26 0.20 -27.59
C LEU A 309 7.56 -0.92 -28.35
N THR A 310 6.24 -1.10 -28.15
CA THR A 310 5.45 -2.03 -28.95
C THR A 310 5.52 -1.68 -30.43
N PHE A 311 5.38 -0.41 -30.82
CA PHE A 311 5.54 0.00 -32.23
C PHE A 311 6.95 -0.28 -32.78
N VAL A 312 7.99 0.00 -31.99
CA VAL A 312 9.38 -0.34 -32.35
C VAL A 312 9.49 -1.85 -32.60
N THR A 313 8.95 -2.70 -31.74
CA THR A 313 9.00 -4.16 -31.91
C THR A 313 8.33 -4.64 -33.21
N LEU A 314 7.24 -3.99 -33.60
CA LEU A 314 6.53 -4.28 -34.85
C LEU A 314 7.33 -3.83 -36.08
N ALA A 315 8.10 -2.75 -35.95
CA ALA A 315 8.95 -2.19 -37.00
C ALA A 315 10.23 -3.01 -37.24
N VAL A 316 10.84 -3.58 -36.20
CA VAL A 316 12.11 -4.34 -36.29
C VAL A 316 11.99 -5.56 -37.21
N LYS A 317 12.94 -5.72 -38.15
CA LYS A 317 12.96 -6.76 -39.19
C LYS A 317 14.19 -7.68 -39.06
N GLY A 318 14.10 -8.85 -39.70
CA GLY A 318 15.22 -9.79 -39.84
C GLY A 318 15.80 -10.26 -38.49
N LYS A 319 17.13 -10.47 -38.48
CA LYS A 319 17.88 -10.92 -37.30
C LYS A 319 17.83 -9.94 -36.12
N GLY A 320 17.57 -8.66 -36.39
CA GLY A 320 17.42 -7.63 -35.34
C GLY A 320 16.28 -7.93 -34.34
N ARG A 321 15.29 -8.75 -34.71
CA ARG A 321 14.21 -9.15 -33.79
C ARG A 321 14.72 -9.99 -32.61
N ALA A 322 15.64 -10.91 -32.87
CA ALA A 322 16.21 -11.76 -31.83
C ALA A 322 17.13 -10.94 -30.90
N VAL A 323 17.90 -10.01 -31.45
CA VAL A 323 18.73 -9.08 -30.68
C VAL A 323 17.86 -8.21 -29.77
N PHE A 324 16.79 -7.63 -30.32
CA PHE A 324 15.86 -6.82 -29.56
C PHE A 324 15.15 -7.62 -28.46
N LEU A 325 14.78 -8.89 -28.73
CA LEU A 325 14.22 -9.79 -27.71
C LEU A 325 15.19 -9.98 -26.53
N ILE A 326 16.47 -10.23 -26.81
CA ILE A 326 17.49 -10.42 -25.78
C ILE A 326 17.66 -9.16 -24.94
N ILE A 327 17.83 -8.00 -25.60
CA ILE A 327 17.93 -6.70 -24.90
C ILE A 327 16.70 -6.46 -24.04
N TYR A 328 15.51 -6.81 -24.54
CA TYR A 328 14.28 -6.58 -23.80
C TYR A 328 14.11 -7.54 -22.62
N ILE A 329 14.59 -8.79 -22.72
CA ILE A 329 14.66 -9.69 -21.57
C ILE A 329 15.57 -9.10 -20.49
N PHE A 330 16.74 -8.58 -20.84
CA PHE A 330 17.61 -7.89 -19.89
C PHE A 330 16.95 -6.65 -19.27
N PHE A 331 16.20 -5.89 -20.06
CA PHE A 331 15.43 -4.75 -19.55
C PHE A 331 14.34 -5.19 -18.56
N ILE A 332 13.60 -6.26 -18.85
CA ILE A 332 12.61 -6.82 -17.92
C ILE A 332 13.29 -7.25 -16.63
N LEU A 333 14.36 -8.06 -16.72
CA LEU A 333 15.11 -8.52 -15.55
C LEU A 333 15.64 -7.35 -14.72
N TYR A 334 16.16 -6.31 -15.39
CA TYR A 334 16.60 -5.09 -14.72
C TYR A 334 15.44 -4.38 -14.00
N MET A 335 14.30 -4.16 -14.67
CA MET A 335 13.13 -3.51 -14.06
C MET A 335 12.55 -4.32 -12.91
N THR A 336 12.55 -5.65 -12.98
CA THR A 336 11.98 -6.53 -11.95
C THR A 336 12.94 -6.78 -10.78
N MET A 337 14.27 -6.68 -10.99
CA MET A 337 15.27 -7.02 -9.97
C MET A 337 16.00 -5.82 -9.40
N ALA A 338 16.45 -4.87 -10.21
CA ALA A 338 17.29 -3.75 -9.76
C ALA A 338 16.55 -2.81 -8.78
N TYR A 339 15.22 -2.89 -8.73
CA TYR A 339 14.36 -1.96 -8.01
C TYR A 339 13.66 -2.53 -6.76
N ARG A 340 13.99 -3.74 -6.28
CA ARG A 340 13.45 -4.27 -5.01
C ARG A 340 14.47 -4.21 -3.85
N GLU A 341 14.01 -3.88 -2.64
CA GLU A 341 14.83 -3.85 -1.40
C GLU A 341 14.96 -5.26 -0.80
N THR A 342 16.06 -5.51 -0.07
CA THR A 342 16.21 -6.64 0.84
C THR A 342 15.66 -6.23 2.21
N GLY A 343 14.46 -6.68 2.54
CA GLY A 343 13.81 -6.42 3.84
C GLY A 343 12.35 -6.87 3.82
N ASP A 344 11.98 -7.75 4.75
CA ASP A 344 10.71 -8.49 4.85
C ASP A 344 10.31 -9.28 3.59
N SER A 345 11.14 -10.26 3.24
CA SER A 345 10.81 -11.31 2.28
C SER A 345 9.81 -12.30 2.88
N HIS A 346 8.52 -11.96 2.82
CA HIS A 346 7.45 -12.94 2.98
C HIS A 346 6.99 -13.42 1.60
N GLY A 347 6.94 -14.74 1.39
CA GLY A 347 6.21 -15.30 0.26
C GLY A 347 4.71 -15.15 0.53
N GLU A 348 4.01 -14.35 -0.27
CA GLU A 348 2.57 -14.15 -0.12
C GLU A 348 1.83 -15.07 -1.10
N PHE A 349 1.24 -16.13 -0.57
CA PHE A 349 0.62 -17.18 -1.38
C PHE A 349 -0.89 -16.98 -1.60
N GLU A 350 -1.47 -15.85 -1.15
CA GLU A 350 -2.88 -15.56 -1.37
C GLU A 350 -3.16 -15.18 -2.84
N LEU A 351 -3.99 -15.99 -3.49
CA LEU A 351 -4.38 -15.78 -4.89
C LEU A 351 -5.32 -14.57 -5.03
N PHE A 352 -5.08 -13.69 -6.02
CA PHE A 352 -5.90 -12.53 -6.39
C PHE A 352 -5.99 -11.40 -5.36
N ARG A 353 -5.11 -11.35 -4.35
CA ARG A 353 -5.13 -10.30 -3.32
C ARG A 353 -5.05 -8.89 -3.91
N SER A 354 -4.06 -8.64 -4.75
CA SER A 354 -3.84 -7.34 -5.40
C SER A 354 -5.01 -6.99 -6.32
N TYR A 355 -5.59 -8.00 -6.98
CA TYR A 355 -6.78 -7.81 -7.81
C TYR A 355 -8.05 -7.48 -7.00
N LYS A 356 -8.23 -8.05 -5.80
CA LYS A 356 -9.32 -7.66 -4.89
C LYS A 356 -9.22 -6.18 -4.50
N ALA A 357 -8.00 -5.67 -4.34
CA ALA A 357 -7.73 -4.27 -4.02
C ALA A 357 -7.63 -3.34 -5.25
N PHE A 358 -7.86 -3.82 -6.47
CA PHE A 358 -7.63 -3.05 -7.71
C PHE A 358 -8.48 -1.76 -7.79
N PHE A 359 -9.72 -1.80 -7.33
CA PHE A 359 -10.59 -0.61 -7.35
C PHE A 359 -10.40 0.28 -6.13
N SER A 360 -10.00 -0.29 -5.00
CA SER A 360 -9.89 0.42 -3.71
C SER A 360 -8.52 1.05 -3.47
N SER A 361 -7.46 0.53 -4.07
CA SER A 361 -6.09 1.01 -3.91
C SER A 361 -5.53 1.52 -5.24
N ALA A 362 -5.33 2.83 -5.34
CA ALA A 362 -4.71 3.45 -6.51
C ALA A 362 -3.27 2.93 -6.74
N MET A 363 -2.52 2.70 -5.65
CA MET A 363 -1.17 2.15 -5.71
C MET A 363 -1.17 0.71 -6.27
N THR A 364 -2.03 -0.16 -5.73
CA THR A 364 -2.14 -1.55 -6.20
C THR A 364 -2.60 -1.63 -7.65
N ARG A 365 -3.58 -0.79 -8.02
CA ARG A 365 -4.01 -0.63 -9.41
C ARG A 365 -2.84 -0.27 -10.32
N GLN A 366 -2.06 0.72 -9.94
CA GLN A 366 -0.92 1.18 -10.73
C GLN A 366 0.13 0.10 -10.90
N ASN A 367 0.45 -0.66 -9.84
CA ASN A 367 1.41 -1.77 -9.89
C ASN A 367 0.96 -2.86 -10.87
N ILE A 368 -0.31 -3.28 -10.78
CA ILE A 368 -0.90 -4.26 -11.71
C ILE A 368 -0.79 -3.76 -13.16
N LEU A 369 -1.14 -2.50 -13.41
CA LEU A 369 -1.09 -1.90 -14.74
C LEU A 369 0.36 -1.81 -15.26
N ASN A 370 1.33 -1.49 -14.42
CA ASN A 370 2.75 -1.43 -14.78
C ASN A 370 3.27 -2.81 -15.20
N ASN A 371 2.91 -3.87 -14.47
CA ASN A 371 3.29 -5.25 -14.79
C ASN A 371 2.70 -5.71 -16.13
N ILE A 372 1.41 -5.41 -16.38
CA ILE A 372 0.78 -5.65 -17.69
C ILE A 372 1.56 -4.94 -18.80
N TRP A 373 1.83 -3.64 -18.67
CA TRP A 373 2.49 -2.84 -19.71
C TRP A 373 3.94 -3.24 -19.97
N LEU A 374 4.65 -3.73 -18.96
CA LEU A 374 6.01 -4.26 -19.11
C LEU A 374 6.03 -5.49 -20.04
N PHE A 375 4.98 -6.31 -20.06
CA PHE A 375 4.93 -7.53 -20.88
C PHE A 375 4.23 -7.37 -22.22
N VAL A 376 3.50 -6.27 -22.48
CA VAL A 376 2.88 -6.01 -23.80
C VAL A 376 3.90 -6.00 -24.94
N PRO A 377 5.02 -5.25 -24.87
CA PRO A 377 6.03 -5.29 -25.93
C PRO A 377 6.68 -6.67 -26.07
N PHE A 378 6.91 -7.37 -24.96
CA PHE A 378 7.48 -8.73 -24.97
C PHE A 378 6.57 -9.71 -25.72
N GLY A 379 5.29 -9.72 -25.39
CA GLY A 379 4.26 -10.50 -26.09
C GLY A 379 4.22 -10.18 -27.58
N ALA A 380 4.33 -8.89 -27.94
CA ALA A 380 4.35 -8.47 -29.34
C ALA A 380 5.56 -9.02 -30.10
N ILE A 381 6.74 -9.07 -29.49
CA ILE A 381 7.92 -9.70 -30.10
C ILE A 381 7.66 -11.20 -30.34
N LEU A 382 7.12 -11.92 -29.34
CA LEU A 382 6.80 -13.35 -29.45
C LEU A 382 5.76 -13.65 -30.53
N GLY A 383 4.74 -12.79 -30.68
CA GLY A 383 3.68 -12.92 -31.68
C GLY A 383 4.14 -12.77 -33.14
N ARG A 384 5.35 -12.25 -33.34
CA ARG A 384 5.96 -12.05 -34.67
C ARG A 384 6.57 -13.32 -35.23
N PHE A 385 6.94 -14.27 -34.38
CA PHE A 385 7.44 -15.56 -34.81
C PHE A 385 6.32 -16.45 -35.35
N GLU A 386 6.69 -17.34 -36.28
CA GLU A 386 5.71 -18.17 -36.99
C GLU A 386 5.10 -19.27 -36.12
N ARG A 387 5.87 -19.76 -35.13
CA ARG A 387 5.43 -20.81 -34.22
C ARG A 387 4.24 -20.34 -33.36
N LYS A 388 3.22 -21.19 -33.25
CA LYS A 388 2.05 -20.96 -32.38
C LYS A 388 2.44 -21.25 -30.91
N GLY A 389 1.71 -20.67 -29.98
CA GLY A 389 1.87 -20.97 -28.54
C GLY A 389 3.04 -20.29 -27.84
N LEU A 390 3.86 -19.47 -28.53
CA LEU A 390 5.04 -18.85 -27.91
C LEU A 390 4.75 -17.91 -26.73
N TRP A 391 3.50 -17.46 -26.55
CA TRP A 391 3.09 -16.68 -25.38
C TRP A 391 3.31 -17.43 -24.05
N ILE A 392 3.38 -18.77 -24.07
CA ILE A 392 3.69 -19.58 -22.87
C ILE A 392 5.10 -19.28 -22.32
N TRP A 393 6.02 -18.83 -23.17
CA TRP A 393 7.36 -18.42 -22.72
C TRP A 393 7.35 -17.13 -21.91
N ALA A 394 6.33 -16.29 -22.07
CA ALA A 394 6.15 -15.13 -21.20
C ALA A 394 5.66 -15.53 -19.81
N VAL A 395 4.76 -16.51 -19.74
CA VAL A 395 4.34 -17.11 -18.46
C VAL A 395 5.55 -17.75 -17.78
N ALA A 396 6.32 -18.56 -18.51
CA ALA A 396 7.53 -19.20 -17.99
C ALA A 396 8.58 -18.18 -17.51
N LEU A 397 8.80 -17.09 -18.25
CA LEU A 397 9.69 -16.01 -17.84
C LEU A 397 9.19 -15.33 -16.56
N SER A 398 7.89 -15.04 -16.48
CA SER A 398 7.33 -14.41 -15.28
C SER A 398 7.45 -15.32 -14.04
N VAL A 399 7.16 -16.61 -14.19
CA VAL A 399 7.36 -17.60 -13.11
C VAL A 399 8.83 -17.66 -12.69
N ALA A 400 9.76 -17.66 -13.66
CA ALA A 400 11.18 -17.70 -13.37
C ALA A 400 11.66 -16.46 -12.59
N ILE A 401 11.16 -15.27 -12.93
CA ILE A 401 11.48 -14.03 -12.21
C ILE A 401 11.04 -14.12 -10.74
N GLU A 402 9.79 -14.52 -10.50
CA GLU A 402 9.25 -14.66 -9.14
C GLU A 402 10.00 -15.73 -8.33
N LEU A 403 10.32 -16.89 -8.93
CA LEU A 403 11.10 -17.93 -8.26
C LEU A 403 12.52 -17.46 -7.89
N VAL A 404 13.15 -16.66 -8.76
CA VAL A 404 14.46 -16.07 -8.49
C VAL A 404 14.36 -15.05 -7.34
N GLN A 405 13.33 -14.21 -7.34
CA GLN A 405 13.08 -13.24 -6.27
C GLN A 405 12.84 -13.93 -4.93
N LEU A 406 12.02 -15.00 -4.92
CA LEU A 406 11.78 -15.83 -3.74
C LEU A 406 13.08 -16.48 -3.23
N GLY A 407 13.90 -17.03 -4.14
CA GLY A 407 15.16 -17.71 -3.79
C GLY A 407 16.25 -16.77 -3.28
N ILE A 408 16.34 -15.54 -3.80
CA ILE A 408 17.32 -14.54 -3.35
C ILE A 408 16.80 -13.76 -2.12
N GLY A 409 15.50 -13.83 -1.84
CA GLY A 409 14.86 -13.06 -0.77
C GLY A 409 14.79 -11.56 -1.08
N ILE A 410 14.69 -11.20 -2.37
CA ILE A 410 14.56 -9.81 -2.83
C ILE A 410 13.14 -9.61 -3.37
N GLY A 411 12.36 -8.78 -2.69
CA GLY A 411 10.95 -8.54 -3.03
C GLY A 411 9.96 -9.58 -2.50
N LEU A 412 8.68 -9.37 -2.81
CA LEU A 412 7.59 -10.28 -2.50
C LEU A 412 7.34 -11.21 -3.70
N PHE A 413 7.18 -12.51 -3.45
CA PHE A 413 6.64 -13.43 -4.47
C PHE A 413 5.14 -13.18 -4.58
N GLU A 414 4.65 -12.76 -5.74
CA GLU A 414 3.22 -12.47 -5.97
C GLU A 414 2.66 -13.28 -7.15
N PHE A 415 1.68 -14.15 -6.87
CA PHE A 415 0.94 -14.84 -7.95
C PHE A 415 0.25 -13.86 -8.91
N ASP A 416 -0.16 -12.70 -8.40
CA ASP A 416 -0.86 -11.66 -9.16
C ASP A 416 0.07 -10.97 -10.18
N ASP A 417 1.38 -10.92 -9.92
CA ASP A 417 2.39 -10.41 -10.85
C ASP A 417 2.55 -11.36 -12.05
N ILE A 418 2.57 -12.67 -11.79
CA ILE A 418 2.58 -13.70 -12.85
C ILE A 418 1.36 -13.55 -13.75
N LEU A 419 0.18 -13.35 -13.16
CA LEU A 419 -1.05 -13.15 -13.90
C LEU A 419 -1.02 -11.86 -14.73
N SER A 420 -0.62 -10.74 -14.14
CA SER A 420 -0.51 -9.43 -14.79
C SER A 420 0.42 -9.47 -16.00
N ASN A 421 1.62 -10.03 -15.81
CA ASN A 421 2.62 -10.20 -16.87
C ASN A 421 2.10 -11.10 -17.99
N SER A 422 1.42 -12.19 -17.63
CA SER A 422 0.80 -13.11 -18.60
C SER A 422 -0.28 -12.44 -19.43
N ILE A 423 -1.14 -11.63 -18.82
CA ILE A 423 -2.17 -10.84 -19.51
C ILE A 423 -1.51 -9.89 -20.51
N GLY A 424 -0.51 -9.12 -20.08
CA GLY A 424 0.26 -8.22 -20.95
C GLY A 424 0.84 -8.94 -22.16
N ALA A 425 1.47 -10.09 -21.95
CA ALA A 425 2.05 -10.89 -23.01
C ALA A 425 1.01 -11.40 -24.02
N VAL A 426 -0.16 -11.85 -23.57
CA VAL A 426 -1.25 -12.31 -24.44
C VAL A 426 -1.77 -11.16 -25.31
N ILE A 427 -1.95 -9.97 -24.72
CA ILE A 427 -2.37 -8.75 -25.44
C ILE A 427 -1.38 -8.43 -26.55
N GLY A 428 -0.09 -8.29 -26.21
CA GLY A 428 0.97 -8.01 -27.17
C GLY A 428 1.03 -9.05 -28.30
N TYR A 429 0.96 -10.33 -27.94
CA TYR A 429 0.98 -11.44 -28.89
C TYR A 429 -0.17 -11.38 -29.89
N GLY A 430 -1.38 -11.09 -29.40
CA GLY A 430 -2.58 -10.91 -30.22
C GLY A 430 -2.46 -9.72 -31.18
N LEU A 431 -1.92 -8.59 -30.71
CA LEU A 431 -1.67 -7.39 -31.51
C LEU A 431 -0.73 -7.69 -32.69
N ALA A 432 0.42 -8.32 -32.41
CA ALA A 432 1.41 -8.66 -33.42
C ALA A 432 0.87 -9.65 -34.48
N ARG A 433 0.11 -10.66 -34.06
CA ARG A 433 -0.55 -11.62 -34.95
C ARG A 433 -1.57 -10.96 -35.86
N SER A 434 -2.38 -10.05 -35.32
CA SER A 434 -3.39 -9.30 -36.06
C SER A 434 -2.74 -8.36 -37.09
N PHE A 435 -1.70 -7.64 -36.69
CA PHE A 435 -0.90 -6.79 -37.58
C PHE A 435 -0.28 -7.59 -38.74
N ARG A 436 0.25 -8.79 -38.46
CA ARG A 436 0.79 -9.70 -39.48
C ARG A 436 -0.29 -10.12 -40.48
N ARG A 437 -1.45 -10.58 -40.00
CA ARG A 437 -2.57 -10.98 -40.86
C ARG A 437 -3.03 -9.83 -41.77
N PHE A 438 -3.07 -8.60 -41.27
CA PHE A 438 -3.41 -7.43 -42.06
C PHE A 438 -2.38 -7.13 -43.18
N ARG A 439 -1.08 -7.13 -42.85
CA ARG A 439 0.00 -6.83 -43.82
C ARG A 439 0.09 -7.89 -44.92
N PHE A 440 0.02 -9.18 -44.57
CA PHE A 440 0.09 -10.27 -45.55
C PHE A 440 -1.25 -10.48 -46.29
N GLY A 441 -2.39 -10.15 -45.67
CA GLY A 441 -3.70 -10.16 -46.31
C GLY A 441 -3.80 -9.11 -47.43
N LYS A 442 -3.25 -7.92 -47.22
CA LYS A 442 -3.11 -6.88 -48.27
C LYS A 442 -2.25 -7.36 -49.43
N ASN A 443 -1.07 -7.92 -49.18
CA ASN A 443 -0.20 -8.39 -50.27
C ASN A 443 -0.84 -9.51 -51.11
N LYS A 444 -1.65 -10.40 -50.51
CA LYS A 444 -2.36 -11.44 -51.26
C LYS A 444 -3.49 -10.91 -52.14
N SER A 445 -4.17 -9.83 -51.74
CA SER A 445 -5.21 -9.21 -52.58
C SER A 445 -4.61 -8.43 -53.74
N THR A 446 -3.47 -7.74 -53.54
CA THR A 446 -2.80 -6.97 -54.60
C THR A 446 -2.21 -7.88 -55.68
N ILE A 447 -1.60 -9.02 -55.28
CA ILE A 447 -1.09 -10.01 -56.25
C ILE A 447 -2.24 -10.60 -57.09
N LYS A 448 -3.40 -10.86 -56.48
CA LYS A 448 -4.59 -11.35 -57.22
C LYS A 448 -5.17 -10.31 -58.19
N GLU A 449 -5.07 -9.02 -57.88
CA GLU A 449 -5.54 -7.94 -58.76
C GLU A 449 -4.61 -7.71 -59.95
N ASP A 450 -3.28 -7.81 -59.75
CA ASP A 450 -2.31 -7.72 -60.85
C ASP A 450 -2.36 -8.95 -61.77
N ASP A 451 -2.52 -10.16 -61.23
CA ASP A 451 -2.71 -11.38 -62.03
C ASP A 451 -4.01 -11.33 -62.87
N MET A 452 -5.06 -10.66 -62.37
CA MET A 452 -6.32 -10.46 -63.12
C MET A 452 -6.27 -9.34 -64.17
N ARG A 453 -5.27 -8.45 -64.13
CA ARG A 453 -5.06 -7.41 -65.15
C ARG A 453 -4.12 -7.85 -66.28
N THR A 454 -3.56 -9.06 -66.16
CA THR A 454 -2.60 -9.63 -67.11
C THR A 454 -3.20 -10.78 -67.94
N ILE A 455 -4.52 -10.96 -67.89
CA ILE A 455 -5.33 -11.87 -68.72
C ILE A 455 -6.35 -10.99 -69.46
#